data_AF-A0A3R6V1S7-F1
#
_entry.id   AF-A0A3R6V1S7-F1
#
_cell.length_a   1.000
_cell.length_b   1.000
_cell.length_c   1.000
_cell.angle_alpha   90.00
_cell.angle_beta   90.00
_cell.angle_gamma   90.00
#
_symmetry.space_group_name_H-M   'P 1'
#
loop_
_entity.id
_entity.type
_entity.pdbx_description
1 polymer ?
#
loop_
_entity_poly.entity_id
_entity_poly.type
_entity_poly.pdbx_seq_one_letter_code
_entity_poly.pdbx_strand_id
1 'polypeptide(L)'
;MSVEHIGKGYVKICVSEEELENSIVGLSQLKPILQTQAIKGNGRNTKQGLIDAAELGKHFDTAIDAMTMLLAGFKEESEAQNEE
;
A
#
# COMPACT_ATOMS: atom_id res chain seq x y z
N MET A 1 -6.49 -7.15 -11.34
CA MET A 1 -6.72 -5.69 -11.51
C MET A 1 -7.32 -5.33 -12.88
N SER A 2 -8.40 -4.54 -12.93
CA SER A 2 -8.92 -3.91 -14.15
C SER A 2 -9.27 -2.43 -13.95
N VAL A 3 -9.28 -1.64 -15.03
CA VAL A 3 -9.61 -0.21 -15.01
C VAL A 3 -10.71 0.06 -16.05
N GLU A 4 -11.81 0.67 -15.62
CA GLU A 4 -12.95 1.00 -16.45
C GLU A 4 -13.23 2.51 -16.41
N HIS A 5 -13.44 3.15 -17.57
CA HIS A 5 -13.82 4.56 -17.63
C HIS A 5 -15.34 4.70 -17.45
N ILE A 6 -15.78 5.38 -16.39
CA ILE A 6 -17.21 5.56 -16.07
C ILE A 6 -17.76 6.94 -16.51
N GLY A 7 -17.00 7.66 -17.33
CA GLY A 7 -17.36 8.98 -17.87
C GLY A 7 -16.99 10.15 -16.95
N LYS A 8 -17.15 11.39 -17.45
CA LYS A 8 -16.87 12.65 -16.74
C LYS A 8 -15.46 12.76 -16.12
N GLY A 9 -14.49 12.01 -16.66
CA GLY A 9 -13.12 11.97 -16.15
C GLY A 9 -12.89 10.99 -14.99
N TYR A 10 -13.89 10.20 -14.61
CA TYR A 10 -13.77 9.19 -13.55
C TYR A 10 -13.42 7.80 -14.11
N VAL A 11 -12.75 7.02 -13.27
CA VAL A 11 -12.42 5.61 -13.52
C VAL A 11 -12.82 4.75 -12.33
N LYS A 12 -13.28 3.53 -12.61
CA LYS A 12 -13.47 2.45 -11.64
C LYS A 12 -12.26 1.54 -11.71
N ILE A 13 -11.63 1.29 -10.57
CA ILE A 13 -10.52 0.36 -10.45
C ILE A 13 -11.04 -0.86 -9.70
N CYS A 14 -11.00 -2.02 -10.34
CA CYS A 14 -11.40 -3.28 -9.72
C CYS A 14 -10.14 -4.00 -9.24
N VAL A 15 -10.10 -4.27 -7.94
CA VAL A 15 -9.09 -5.08 -7.25
C VAL A 15 -9.80 -6.16 -6.46
N SER A 16 -9.30 -7.40 -6.48
CA SER A 16 -9.86 -8.45 -5.64
C SER A 16 -9.34 -8.32 -4.20
N GLU A 17 -10.10 -8.83 -3.23
CA GLU A 17 -9.67 -8.91 -1.84
C GLU A 17 -8.32 -9.62 -1.71
N GLU A 18 -8.17 -10.78 -2.36
CA GLU A 18 -6.93 -11.55 -2.39
C GLU A 18 -5.74 -10.77 -2.98
N GLU A 19 -5.93 -10.05 -4.09
CA GLU A 19 -4.87 -9.21 -4.68
C GLU A 19 -4.43 -8.11 -3.71
N LEU A 20 -5.38 -7.54 -2.97
CA LEU A 20 -5.13 -6.47 -2.01
C LEU A 20 -4.40 -6.98 -0.77
N GLU A 21 -4.83 -8.11 -0.19
CA GLU A 21 -4.17 -8.77 0.94
C GLU A 21 -2.72 -9.15 0.60
N ASN A 22 -2.52 -9.80 -0.55
CA ASN A 22 -1.19 -10.17 -1.02
C ASN A 22 -0.29 -8.94 -1.22
N SER A 23 -0.85 -7.83 -1.70
CA SER A 23 -0.12 -6.57 -1.88
C SER A 23 0.29 -5.94 -0.55
N ILE A 24 -0.60 -5.92 0.45
CA ILE A 24 -0.31 -5.42 1.80
C ILE A 24 0.83 -6.22 2.44
N VAL A 25 0.77 -7.55 2.35
CA VAL A 25 1.81 -8.44 2.88
C VAL A 25 3.14 -8.18 2.17
N GLY A 26 3.13 -8.12 0.84
CA GLY A 26 4.33 -7.86 0.04
C GLY A 26 4.99 -6.51 0.36
N LEU A 27 4.21 -5.44 0.45
CA LEU A 27 4.71 -4.10 0.82
C LEU A 27 5.27 -4.08 2.24
N SER A 28 4.60 -4.74 3.18
CA SER A 28 5.04 -4.83 4.58
C SER A 28 6.40 -5.52 4.70
N GLN A 29 6.61 -6.60 3.93
CA GLN A 29 7.90 -7.31 3.89
C GLN A 29 8.98 -6.50 3.18
N LEU A 30 8.63 -5.76 2.12
CA LEU A 30 9.58 -5.00 1.33
C LEU A 30 10.09 -3.74 2.05
N LYS A 31 9.24 -3.10 2.88
CA LYS A 31 9.55 -1.88 3.62
C LYS A 31 10.92 -1.92 4.33
N PRO A 32 11.21 -2.84 5.29
CA PRO A 32 12.48 -2.85 6.01
C PRO A 32 13.68 -3.14 5.11
N ILE A 33 13.49 -3.93 4.04
CA ILE A 33 14.53 -4.24 3.06
C ILE A 33 14.96 -2.96 2.35
N LEU A 34 14.01 -2.19 1.81
CA LEU A 34 14.31 -0.96 1.08
C LEU A 34 14.79 0.17 1.98
N GLN A 35 14.28 0.27 3.22
CA GLN A 35 14.84 1.21 4.20
C GLN A 35 16.32 0.91 4.48
N THR A 36 16.68 -0.37 4.61
CA THR A 36 18.09 -0.79 4.76
C THR A 36 18.92 -0.45 3.54
N GLN A 37 18.39 -0.64 2.33
CA GLN A 37 19.09 -0.26 1.10
C GLN A 37 19.25 1.26 0.97
N ALA A 38 18.28 2.07 1.38
CA ALA A 38 18.37 3.53 1.38
C ALA A 38 19.48 4.04 2.31
N ILE A 39 19.65 3.41 3.48
CA ILE A 39 20.76 3.71 4.40
C ILE A 39 22.10 3.32 3.75
N LYS A 40 22.20 2.11 3.18
CA LYS A 40 23.44 1.62 2.57
C LYS A 40 23.84 2.40 1.31
N GLY A 41 22.87 2.76 0.48
CA GLY A 41 23.07 3.48 -0.78
C GLY A 41 23.61 4.90 -0.57
N ASN A 42 23.33 5.51 0.58
CA ASN A 42 23.88 6.81 0.97
C ASN A 42 25.36 6.77 1.40
N GLY A 43 25.97 5.58 1.51
CA GLY A 43 27.40 5.40 1.77
C GLY A 43 27.86 6.07 3.06
N ARG A 44 28.78 7.05 2.95
CA ARG A 44 29.31 7.79 4.11
C ARG A 44 28.35 8.86 4.64
N ASN A 45 27.30 9.21 3.89
CA ASN A 45 26.31 10.19 4.33
C ASN A 45 25.23 9.52 5.20
N THR A 46 25.65 8.98 6.35
CA THR A 46 24.78 8.18 7.22
C THR A 46 23.59 8.96 7.76
N LYS A 47 23.75 10.27 8.02
CA LYS A 47 22.65 11.13 8.48
C LYS A 47 21.57 11.26 7.42
N GLN A 48 21.93 11.51 6.16
CA GLN A 48 20.95 11.57 5.08
C GLN A 48 20.32 10.20 4.82
N GLY A 49 21.11 9.12 4.87
CA GLY A 49 20.60 7.76 4.71
C GLY A 49 19.51 7.39 5.72
N LEU A 50 19.64 7.85 6.98
CA LEU A 50 18.59 7.67 7.98
C LEU A 50 17.34 8.51 7.69
N ILE A 51 17.49 9.74 7.20
CA ILE A 51 16.37 10.61 6.82
C ILE A 51 15.61 10.02 5.64
N ASP A 52 16.32 9.61 4.59
CA ASP A 52 15.73 9.03 3.38
C ASP A 52 15.00 7.72 3.70
N ALA A 53 15.60 6.85 4.51
CA ALA A 53 14.98 5.62 4.94
C ALA A 53 13.72 5.87 5.80
N ALA A 54 13.73 6.88 6.66
CA ALA A 54 12.54 7.25 7.43
C ALA A 54 11.42 7.76 6.52
N GLU A 55 11.74 8.65 5.56
CA GLU A 55 10.75 9.18 4.63
C GLU A 55 10.18 8.10 3.71
N LEU A 56 11.04 7.22 3.18
CA LEU A 56 10.61 6.04 2.44
C LEU A 56 9.65 5.19 3.27
N GLY A 57 9.98 4.96 4.54
CA GLY A 57 9.14 4.22 5.47
C GLY A 57 7.73 4.79 5.61
N LYS A 58 7.59 6.12 5.70
CA LYS A 58 6.29 6.78 5.78
C LYS A 58 5.45 6.60 4.53
N HIS A 59 6.07 6.60 3.35
CA HIS A 59 5.36 6.34 2.10
C HIS A 59 4.83 4.89 2.04
N PHE A 60 5.61 3.93 2.54
CA PHE A 60 5.15 2.55 2.70
C PHE A 60 3.98 2.46 3.68
N ASP A 61 4.08 3.10 4.85
CA ASP A 61 2.99 3.12 5.84
C ASP A 61 1.72 3.71 5.26
N THR A 62 1.82 4.85 4.57
CA THR A 62 0.67 5.50 3.93
C THR A 62 0.01 4.58 2.89
N ALA A 63 0.79 3.88 2.08
CA ALA A 63 0.27 2.96 1.09
C ALA A 63 -0.41 1.74 1.73
N ILE A 64 0.22 1.15 2.76
CA ILE A 64 -0.32 0.02 3.51
C ILE A 64 -1.62 0.42 4.22
N ASP A 65 -1.67 1.59 4.86
CA ASP A 65 -2.85 2.11 5.54
C ASP A 65 -4.00 2.31 4.55
N ALA A 66 -3.75 2.95 3.40
CA ALA A 66 -4.76 3.15 2.36
C ALA A 66 -5.32 1.81 1.83
N MET A 67 -4.46 0.84 1.56
CA MET A 67 -4.89 -0.50 1.12
C MET A 67 -5.67 -1.23 2.22
N THR A 68 -5.25 -1.11 3.48
CA THR A 68 -5.93 -1.72 4.62
C THR A 68 -7.33 -1.11 4.83
N MET A 69 -7.47 0.20 4.65
CA MET A 69 -8.78 0.87 4.69
C MET A 69 -9.71 0.37 3.58
N LEU A 70 -9.20 0.20 2.36
CA LEU A 70 -9.98 -0.39 1.27
C LEU A 70 -10.40 -1.83 1.59
N LEU A 71 -9.47 -2.64 2.15
CA LEU A 71 -9.74 -4.01 2.56
C LEU A 71 -10.83 -4.11 3.63
N ALA A 72 -10.83 -3.19 4.60
CA ALA A 72 -11.88 -3.12 5.62
C ALA A 72 -13.26 -2.86 5.00
N GLY A 73 -13.35 -2.01 3.97
CA GLY A 73 -14.59 -1.74 3.24
C GLY A 73 -15.18 -2.99 2.56
N PHE A 74 -14.35 -3.91 2.05
CA PHE A 74 -14.85 -5.17 1.49
C PHE A 74 -15.55 -6.05 2.53
N LYS A 75 -15.03 -6.08 3.77
CA LYS A 75 -15.61 -6.87 4.85
C LYS A 75 -16.97 -6.33 5.27
N GLU A 76 -17.07 -5.01 5.43
CA GLU A 76 -18.34 -4.33 5.70
C GLU A 76 -19.41 -4.59 4.62
N GLU A 77 -19.04 -4.55 3.33
CA GLU A 77 -19.96 -4.87 2.23
C GLU A 77 -20.40 -6.34 2.25
N SER A 78 -19.50 -7.28 2.55
CA SER A 78 -19.84 -8.71 2.62
C SER A 78 -20.75 -9.06 3.79
N GLU A 79 -20.61 -8.36 4.92
CA GLU A 79 -21.47 -8.53 6.09
C GLU A 79 -22.87 -7.96 5.82
N ALA A 80 -22.96 -6.78 5.21
CA ALA A 80 -24.23 -6.15 4.85
C ALA A 80 -25.05 -6.97 3.83
N GLN A 81 -24.40 -7.70 2.92
CA GLN A 81 -25.08 -8.56 1.93
C GLN A 81 -25.58 -9.90 2.50
N ASN A 82 -25.08 -10.33 3.67
CA ASN A 82 -25.52 -11.57 4.32
C ASN A 82 -26.71 -11.35 5.29
N GLU A 83 -27.15 -10.10 5.49
CA GLU A 83 -28.29 -9.73 6.34
C GLU A 83 -29.60 -9.46 5.56
N GLU A 84 -29.58 -9.54 4.22
CA GLU A 84 -30.77 -9.52 3.33
C GLU A 84 -31.19 -10.93 2.88
#